data_AF-A0AA38PG76-F1
#
_entry.id   AF-A0AA38PG76-F1
#
_cell.length_a   1.000
_cell.length_b   1.000
_cell.length_c   1.000
_cell.angle_alpha   90.00
_cell.angle_beta   90.00
_cell.angle_gamma   90.00
#
_symmetry.space_group_name_H-M   'P 1'
#
loop_
_entity.id
_entity.type
_entity.pdbx_description
1 polymer ?
#
loop_
_entity_poly.entity_id
_entity_poly.type
_entity_poly.pdbx_seq_one_letter_code
_entity_poly.pdbx_strand_id
1 'polypeptide(L)'
;IWSDMERTVLPSWIQKPPSRWGTPAAGKLSADEYKVISSISMVITLIRIWGYQNKDDVSSRRYKMLQNYLDLVHAIHVLFLRETTPKSRAYYGSHILRYLRTILELYPDVTLKSNHHLSIHIVTDLETLGPGHARSSPIFERTNHSYQEVPVNQHIGENSEIHELLLPLTNNAIRRSRDNHVNTALPSSQP
;
A
#
# COMPACT_ATOMS: atom_id res chain seq x y z
N ILE A 1 20.08 -10.01 10.28
CA ILE A 1 19.29 -9.16 9.36
C ILE A 1 20.14 -8.02 8.81
N TRP A 2 20.63 -7.06 9.62
CA TRP A 2 21.43 -5.95 9.08
C TRP A 2 22.68 -6.39 8.28
N SER A 3 23.41 -7.40 8.75
CA SER A 3 24.53 -7.99 7.99
C SER A 3 24.10 -8.64 6.67
N ASP A 4 22.89 -9.18 6.60
CA ASP A 4 22.34 -9.72 5.35
C ASP A 4 21.90 -8.58 4.41
N MET A 5 21.35 -7.50 4.95
CA MET A 5 20.99 -6.29 4.20
C MET A 5 22.21 -5.58 3.59
N GLU A 6 23.35 -5.56 4.29
CA GLU A 6 24.61 -5.00 3.77
C GLU A 6 25.13 -5.76 2.55
N ARG A 7 24.88 -7.07 2.49
CA ARG A 7 25.28 -7.95 1.39
C ARG A 7 24.23 -8.07 0.28
N THR A 8 23.03 -7.51 0.49
CA THR A 8 21.93 -7.59 -0.48
C THR A 8 22.07 -6.45 -1.49
N VAL A 9 22.23 -6.80 -2.76
CA VAL A 9 22.18 -5.83 -3.87
C VAL A 9 20.72 -5.62 -4.27
N LEU A 10 20.23 -4.39 -4.12
CA LEU A 10 18.89 -4.00 -4.52
C LEU A 10 18.91 -3.29 -5.89
N PRO A 11 17.87 -3.47 -6.72
CA PRO A 11 17.69 -2.65 -7.92
C PRO A 11 17.62 -1.15 -7.58
N SER A 12 18.03 -0.30 -8.51
CA SER A 12 18.11 1.15 -8.32
C SER A 12 16.77 1.82 -7.98
N TRP A 13 15.65 1.23 -8.40
CA TRP A 13 14.30 1.74 -8.12
C TRP A 13 13.76 1.35 -6.73
N ILE A 14 14.47 0.51 -5.96
CA ILE A 14 14.09 0.16 -4.60
C ILE A 14 14.88 1.03 -3.64
N GLN A 15 14.19 1.88 -2.89
CA GLN A 15 14.83 2.64 -1.83
C GLN A 15 15.33 1.69 -0.74
N LYS A 16 16.64 1.78 -0.46
CA LYS A 16 17.25 1.00 0.62
C LYS A 16 16.69 1.50 1.96
N PRO A 17 16.14 0.61 2.81
CA PRO A 17 15.65 1.02 4.12
C PRO A 17 16.81 1.44 5.02
N PRO A 18 16.55 2.30 6.03
CA PRO A 18 17.58 2.85 6.90
C PRO A 18 18.26 1.74 7.70
N SER A 19 19.57 1.81 7.87
CA SER A 19 20.29 0.89 8.74
C SER A 19 19.82 1.03 10.19
N ARG A 20 19.87 -0.08 10.97
CA ARG A 20 19.51 -0.10 12.40
C ARG A 20 18.06 0.29 12.72
N TRP A 21 17.15 0.13 11.75
CA TRP A 21 15.72 0.23 11.97
C TRP A 21 15.25 -0.65 13.15
N GLY A 22 14.25 -0.19 13.90
CA GLY A 22 13.79 -0.85 15.13
C GLY A 22 14.55 -0.46 16.40
N THR A 23 15.55 0.42 16.29
CA THR A 23 16.16 1.11 17.44
C THR A 23 15.53 2.49 17.63
N PRO A 24 15.47 3.03 18.86
CA PRO A 24 14.95 4.38 19.10
C PRO A 24 15.65 5.47 18.28
N ALA A 25 16.94 5.27 17.96
CA ALA A 25 17.76 6.21 17.21
C ALA A 25 17.44 6.28 15.71
N ALA A 26 16.79 5.25 15.13
CA ALA A 26 16.56 5.15 13.69
C ALA A 26 15.28 5.86 13.21
N GLY A 27 14.52 6.49 14.11
CA GLY A 27 13.28 7.18 13.78
C GLY A 27 12.14 6.24 13.37
N LYS A 28 11.13 6.82 12.72
CA LYS A 28 9.95 6.09 12.22
C LYS A 28 10.20 5.62 10.79
N LEU A 29 9.79 4.39 10.50
CA LEU A 29 9.81 3.84 9.16
C LEU A 29 8.57 4.29 8.38
N SER A 30 8.76 4.65 7.11
CA SER A 30 7.70 4.85 6.13
C SER A 30 7.07 3.52 5.70
N ALA A 31 5.88 3.58 5.10
CA ALA A 31 5.18 2.40 4.59
C ALA A 31 6.01 1.62 3.54
N ASP A 32 6.69 2.34 2.64
CA ASP A 32 7.53 1.73 1.61
C ASP A 32 8.78 1.07 2.21
N GLU A 33 9.39 1.66 3.24
CA GLU A 33 10.51 1.03 3.95
C GLU A 33 10.07 -0.25 4.68
N TYR A 34 8.92 -0.23 5.35
CA TYR A 34 8.34 -1.44 5.97
C TYR A 34 8.11 -2.54 4.94
N LYS A 35 7.62 -2.18 3.75
CA LYS A 35 7.42 -3.11 2.65
C LYS A 35 8.72 -3.76 2.21
N VAL A 36 9.78 -2.98 1.97
CA VAL A 36 11.09 -3.51 1.54
C VAL A 36 11.71 -4.39 2.62
N ILE A 37 11.63 -3.96 3.89
CA ILE A 37 12.14 -4.72 5.02
C ILE A 37 11.44 -6.09 5.09
N SER A 38 10.11 -6.10 5.07
CA SER A 38 9.32 -7.31 5.28
C SER A 38 9.40 -8.25 4.07
N SER A 39 9.26 -7.74 2.84
CA SER A 39 9.18 -8.59 1.64
C SER A 39 10.54 -9.03 1.10
N ILE A 40 11.63 -8.31 1.38
CA ILE A 40 12.96 -8.60 0.84
C ILE A 40 13.94 -8.96 1.95
N SER A 41 14.22 -8.01 2.84
CA SER A 41 15.32 -8.16 3.82
C SER A 41 15.07 -9.30 4.80
N MET A 42 13.84 -9.39 5.30
CA MET A 42 13.44 -10.41 6.25
C MET A 42 13.30 -11.77 5.57
N VAL A 43 12.74 -11.84 4.36
CA VAL A 43 12.66 -13.07 3.57
C VAL A 43 14.05 -13.67 3.33
N ILE A 44 15.01 -12.87 2.83
CA ILE A 44 16.39 -13.33 2.59
C ILE A 44 17.00 -13.86 3.89
N THR A 45 16.87 -13.09 4.98
CA THR A 45 17.46 -13.48 6.26
C THR A 45 16.83 -14.77 6.79
N LEU A 46 15.50 -14.86 6.84
CA LEU A 46 14.78 -15.99 7.43
C LEU A 46 14.95 -17.27 6.60
N ILE A 47 14.97 -17.19 5.26
CA ILE A 47 15.33 -18.34 4.41
C ILE A 47 16.75 -18.82 4.72
N ARG A 48 17.70 -17.89 4.92
CA ARG A 48 19.08 -18.27 5.24
C ARG A 48 19.20 -18.98 6.59
N ILE A 49 18.58 -18.43 7.63
CA ILE A 49 18.75 -18.95 9.00
C ILE A 49 17.79 -20.10 9.35
N TRP A 50 16.59 -20.15 8.78
CA TRP A 50 15.58 -21.17 9.11
C TRP A 50 15.33 -22.15 7.97
N GLY A 51 15.57 -21.75 6.72
CA GLY A 51 15.45 -22.63 5.55
C GLY A 51 16.68 -23.52 5.38
N TYR A 52 17.83 -22.94 5.00
CA TYR A 52 19.02 -23.75 4.68
C TYR A 52 19.55 -24.55 5.88
N GLN A 53 19.42 -24.03 7.10
CA GLN A 53 19.89 -24.73 8.31
C GLN A 53 19.00 -25.91 8.72
N ASN A 54 17.76 -25.99 8.23
CA ASN A 54 16.80 -27.03 8.59
C ASN A 54 16.25 -27.73 7.34
N LYS A 55 17.02 -27.76 6.24
CA LYS A 55 16.55 -28.25 4.93
C LYS A 55 16.01 -29.68 4.99
N ASP A 56 16.63 -30.52 5.81
CA ASP A 56 16.28 -31.94 5.94
C ASP A 56 15.28 -32.21 7.08
N ASP A 57 14.96 -31.21 7.91
CA ASP A 57 14.01 -31.32 9.01
C ASP A 57 12.81 -30.40 8.79
N VAL A 58 11.87 -30.89 7.97
CA VAL A 58 10.58 -30.23 7.71
C VAL A 58 9.73 -30.11 8.99
N SER A 59 10.00 -30.93 10.01
CA SER A 59 9.28 -30.91 11.28
C SER A 59 9.78 -29.82 12.24
N SER A 60 10.97 -29.27 11.98
CA SER A 60 11.59 -28.18 12.74
C SER A 60 10.62 -27.01 12.93
N ARG A 61 10.46 -26.60 14.19
CA ARG A 61 9.62 -25.45 14.56
C ARG A 61 10.07 -24.18 13.82
N ARG A 62 11.38 -23.99 13.62
CA ARG A 62 11.93 -22.83 12.88
C ARG A 62 11.55 -22.85 11.41
N TYR A 63 11.56 -24.03 10.79
CA TYR A 63 11.10 -24.19 9.40
C TYR A 63 9.61 -23.87 9.27
N LYS A 64 8.77 -24.33 10.20
CA LYS A 64 7.34 -23.97 10.23
C LYS A 64 7.12 -22.47 10.45
N MET A 65 7.90 -21.82 11.30
CA MET A 65 7.87 -20.36 11.46
C MET A 65 8.22 -19.62 10.16
N LEU A 66 9.21 -20.12 9.41
CA LEU A 66 9.55 -19.59 8.09
C LEU A 66 8.37 -19.76 7.11
N GLN A 67 7.79 -20.95 7.01
CA GLN A 67 6.64 -21.19 6.12
C GLN A 67 5.46 -20.27 6.46
N ASN A 68 5.14 -20.14 7.75
CA ASN A 68 4.13 -19.20 8.24
C ASN A 68 4.45 -17.76 7.81
N TYR A 69 5.70 -17.32 7.96
CA TYR A 69 6.12 -15.98 7.53
C TYR A 69 5.98 -15.79 6.01
N LEU A 70 6.37 -16.80 5.22
CA LEU A 70 6.24 -16.75 3.76
C LEU A 70 4.78 -16.68 3.34
N ASP A 71 3.86 -17.35 4.02
CA ASP A 71 2.42 -17.21 3.75
C ASP A 71 1.94 -15.77 3.90
N LEU A 72 2.38 -15.08 4.96
CA LEU A 72 2.10 -13.66 5.14
C LEU A 72 2.69 -12.82 4.00
N VAL A 73 3.92 -13.10 3.57
CA VAL A 73 4.56 -12.37 2.46
C VAL A 73 3.80 -12.56 1.14
N HIS A 74 3.35 -13.77 0.84
CA HIS A 74 2.54 -14.05 -0.36
C HIS A 74 1.20 -13.29 -0.31
N ALA A 75 0.54 -13.24 0.84
CA ALA A 75 -0.67 -12.45 1.02
C ALA A 75 -0.40 -10.94 0.80
N ILE A 76 0.65 -10.41 1.44
CA ILE A 76 1.08 -9.01 1.28
C ILE A 76 1.40 -8.68 -0.18
N HIS A 77 2.03 -9.59 -0.92
CA HIS A 77 2.35 -9.38 -2.33
C HIS A 77 1.10 -9.08 -3.17
N VAL A 78 -0.02 -9.79 -2.93
CA VAL A 78 -1.29 -9.53 -3.62
C VAL A 78 -1.80 -8.11 -3.33
N LEU A 79 -1.63 -7.62 -2.10
CA LEU A 79 -2.09 -6.27 -1.72
C LEU A 79 -1.33 -5.15 -2.44
N PHE A 80 -0.13 -5.44 -2.92
CA PHE A 80 0.68 -4.50 -3.70
C PHE A 80 0.43 -4.58 -5.20
N LEU A 81 -0.41 -5.51 -5.67
CA LEU A 81 -0.79 -5.55 -7.08
C LEU A 81 -1.67 -4.35 -7.41
N ARG A 82 -1.49 -3.85 -8.63
CA ARG A 82 -2.30 -2.74 -9.19
C ARG A 82 -3.66 -3.21 -9.72
N GLU A 83 -3.87 -4.52 -9.77
CA GLU A 83 -5.06 -5.15 -10.30
C GLU A 83 -5.48 -6.30 -9.37
N THR A 84 -6.78 -6.58 -9.36
CA THR A 84 -7.38 -7.67 -8.59
C THR A 84 -8.14 -8.59 -9.54
N THR A 85 -7.93 -9.89 -9.40
CA THR A 85 -8.62 -10.91 -10.18
C THR A 85 -9.19 -11.96 -9.21
N PRO A 86 -10.21 -12.73 -9.61
CA PRO A 86 -10.70 -13.84 -8.77
C PRO A 86 -9.58 -14.78 -8.34
N LYS A 87 -8.60 -15.03 -9.22
CA LYS A 87 -7.42 -15.85 -8.93
C LYS A 87 -6.52 -15.23 -7.86
N SER A 88 -6.20 -13.93 -7.95
CA SER A 88 -5.36 -13.28 -6.95
C SER A 88 -6.06 -13.17 -5.59
N ARG A 89 -7.39 -12.97 -5.58
CA ARG A 89 -8.19 -13.01 -4.34
C ARG A 89 -8.18 -14.37 -3.67
N ALA A 90 -8.40 -15.45 -4.44
CA ALA A 90 -8.32 -16.82 -3.92
C ALA A 90 -6.91 -17.15 -3.41
N TYR A 91 -5.88 -16.68 -4.12
CA TYR A 91 -4.49 -16.81 -3.71
C TYR A 91 -4.25 -16.11 -2.36
N TYR A 92 -4.63 -14.84 -2.22
CA TYR A 92 -4.57 -14.11 -0.96
C TYR A 92 -5.30 -14.85 0.17
N GLY A 93 -6.54 -15.24 -0.07
CA GLY A 93 -7.40 -15.91 0.92
C GLY A 93 -6.81 -17.22 1.44
N SER A 94 -6.24 -18.04 0.56
CA SER A 94 -5.61 -19.31 0.96
C SER A 94 -4.37 -19.09 1.83
N HIS A 95 -3.51 -18.13 1.46
CA HIS A 95 -2.31 -17.81 2.22
C HIS A 95 -2.60 -17.15 3.57
N ILE A 96 -3.53 -16.19 3.64
CA ILE A 96 -3.85 -15.51 4.92
C ILE A 96 -4.49 -16.49 5.91
N LEU A 97 -5.37 -17.38 5.46
CA LEU A 97 -5.98 -18.40 6.32
C LEU A 97 -4.95 -19.41 6.82
N ARG A 98 -4.00 -19.83 5.97
CA ARG A 98 -2.90 -20.72 6.39
C ARG A 98 -2.02 -20.04 7.43
N TYR A 99 -1.60 -18.80 7.19
CA TYR A 99 -0.87 -17.98 8.16
C TYR A 99 -1.57 -17.90 9.53
N LEU A 100 -2.87 -17.59 9.55
CA LEU A 100 -3.60 -17.42 10.82
C LEU A 100 -3.76 -18.74 11.60
N ARG A 101 -4.02 -19.85 10.90
CA ARG A 101 -4.10 -21.18 11.53
C ARG A 101 -2.75 -21.59 12.12
N THR A 102 -1.69 -21.44 11.34
CA THR A 102 -0.33 -21.83 11.78
C THR A 102 0.21 -20.94 12.89
N ILE A 103 -0.23 -19.67 13.01
CA ILE A 103 0.08 -18.85 14.19
C ILE A 103 -0.42 -19.49 15.48
N LEU A 104 -1.67 -19.96 15.49
CA LEU A 104 -2.28 -20.56 16.69
C LEU A 104 -1.54 -21.85 17.10
N GLU A 105 -1.04 -22.60 16.13
CA GLU A 105 -0.23 -23.81 16.37
C GLU A 105 1.18 -23.48 16.87
N LEU A 106 1.83 -22.47 16.30
CA LEU A 106 3.21 -22.11 16.62
C LEU A 106 3.36 -21.32 17.92
N TYR A 107 2.33 -20.55 18.28
CA TYR A 107 2.33 -19.61 19.39
C TYR A 107 1.03 -19.78 20.21
N PRO A 108 0.91 -20.87 21.00
CA PRO A 108 -0.32 -21.20 21.72
C PRO A 108 -0.75 -20.10 22.71
N ASP A 109 0.20 -19.31 23.22
CA ASP A 109 -0.06 -18.22 24.17
C ASP A 109 -0.49 -16.90 23.49
N VAL A 110 -0.57 -16.87 22.15
CA VAL A 110 -0.90 -15.65 21.41
C VAL A 110 -2.38 -15.62 21.01
N THR A 111 -3.09 -14.62 21.50
CA THR A 111 -4.45 -14.31 21.06
C THR A 111 -4.44 -13.53 19.74
N LEU A 112 -5.30 -13.91 18.81
CA LEU A 112 -5.47 -13.16 17.57
C LEU A 112 -6.03 -11.75 17.87
N LYS A 113 -5.40 -10.73 17.27
CA LYS A 113 -5.80 -9.33 17.40
C LYS A 113 -6.84 -8.96 16.33
N SER A 114 -7.51 -7.83 16.52
CA SER A 114 -8.46 -7.29 15.52
C SER A 114 -7.86 -7.22 14.11
N ASN A 115 -6.60 -6.82 13.97
CA ASN A 115 -5.92 -6.76 12.67
C ASN A 115 -5.86 -8.13 11.96
N HIS A 116 -5.77 -9.23 12.70
CA HIS A 116 -5.83 -10.57 12.11
C HIS A 116 -7.22 -10.86 11.53
N HIS A 117 -8.28 -10.47 12.24
CA HIS A 117 -9.64 -10.58 11.73
C HIS A 117 -9.87 -9.68 10.50
N LEU A 118 -9.42 -8.42 10.55
CA LEU A 118 -9.50 -7.50 9.42
C LEU A 118 -8.78 -8.03 8.18
N SER A 119 -7.65 -8.74 8.35
CA SER A 119 -6.92 -9.32 7.22
C SER A 119 -7.73 -10.35 6.42
N ILE A 120 -8.75 -10.98 7.02
CA ILE A 120 -9.64 -11.92 6.32
C ILE A 120 -10.59 -11.18 5.39
N HIS A 121 -11.12 -10.03 5.84
CA HIS A 121 -12.07 -9.20 5.07
C HIS A 121 -11.45 -8.55 3.85
N ILE A 122 -10.12 -8.50 3.77
CA ILE A 122 -9.41 -7.97 2.61
C ILE A 122 -9.79 -8.70 1.31
N VAL A 123 -10.19 -9.99 1.35
CA VAL A 123 -10.72 -10.68 0.16
C VAL A 123 -11.95 -9.95 -0.39
N THR A 124 -12.89 -9.63 0.49
CA THR A 124 -14.13 -8.91 0.16
C THR A 124 -13.81 -7.49 -0.30
N ASP A 125 -12.87 -6.81 0.35
CA ASP A 125 -12.44 -5.46 -0.04
C ASP A 125 -11.77 -5.45 -1.43
N LEU A 126 -11.00 -6.49 -1.75
CA LEU A 126 -10.37 -6.65 -3.06
C LEU A 126 -11.40 -6.96 -4.16
N GLU A 127 -12.55 -7.51 -3.80
CA GLU A 127 -13.64 -7.80 -4.74
C GLU A 127 -14.53 -6.59 -4.99
N THR A 128 -14.94 -5.94 -3.91
CA THR A 128 -15.96 -4.88 -3.95
C THR A 128 -15.38 -3.51 -4.28
N LEU A 129 -14.18 -3.24 -3.78
CA LEU A 129 -13.59 -1.91 -3.82
C LEU A 129 -12.36 -1.84 -4.74
N GLY A 130 -11.87 -2.98 -5.26
CA GLY A 130 -10.69 -3.05 -6.14
C GLY A 130 -9.34 -3.22 -5.44
N PRO A 131 -8.21 -2.90 -6.09
CA PRO A 131 -6.86 -3.01 -5.52
C PRO A 131 -6.56 -1.87 -4.51
N GLY A 132 -5.76 -2.17 -3.49
CA GLY A 132 -5.46 -1.22 -2.40
C GLY A 132 -4.82 0.09 -2.85
N HIS A 133 -3.99 0.06 -3.89
CA HIS A 133 -3.36 1.26 -4.45
C HIS A 133 -4.39 2.32 -4.90
N ALA A 134 -5.49 1.89 -5.52
CA ALA A 134 -6.53 2.79 -6.02
C ALA A 134 -7.29 3.51 -4.90
N ARG A 135 -7.24 2.96 -3.68
CA ARG A 135 -7.93 3.50 -2.49
C ARG A 135 -6.98 4.16 -1.50
N SER A 136 -5.71 4.24 -1.84
CA SER A 136 -4.71 4.79 -0.93
C SER A 136 -4.93 6.29 -0.71
N SER A 137 -4.60 6.76 0.51
CA SER A 137 -4.75 8.15 0.92
C SER A 137 -3.77 9.22 0.36
N PRO A 138 -2.74 8.94 -0.49
CA PRO A 138 -1.80 9.97 -0.91
C PRO A 138 -2.43 11.20 -1.59
N ILE A 139 -3.56 11.02 -2.30
CA ILE A 139 -4.29 12.14 -2.87
C ILE A 139 -4.87 13.03 -1.76
N PHE A 140 -5.49 12.44 -0.75
CA PHE A 140 -6.06 13.19 0.37
C PHE A 140 -4.98 13.86 1.22
N GLU A 141 -3.84 13.20 1.44
CA GLU A 141 -2.71 13.79 2.17
C GLU A 141 -2.13 15.01 1.44
N ARG A 142 -1.97 14.91 0.11
CA ARG A 142 -1.53 16.04 -0.72
C ARG A 142 -2.52 17.21 -0.63
N THR A 143 -3.81 16.91 -0.74
CA THR A 143 -4.85 17.95 -0.62
C THR A 143 -4.85 18.57 0.77
N ASN A 144 -4.69 17.77 1.83
CA ASN A 144 -4.60 18.28 3.19
C ASN A 144 -3.39 19.20 3.40
N HIS A 145 -2.24 18.84 2.84
CA HIS A 145 -1.06 19.72 2.83
C HIS A 145 -1.35 21.04 2.12
N SER A 146 -1.99 21.00 0.95
CA SER A 146 -2.37 22.25 0.25
C SER A 146 -3.35 23.11 1.05
N TYR A 147 -4.25 22.51 1.82
CA TYR A 147 -5.15 23.26 2.71
C TYR A 147 -4.43 23.86 3.91
N GLN A 148 -3.38 23.22 4.43
CA GLN A 148 -2.55 23.78 5.50
C GLN A 148 -1.75 25.01 5.05
N GLU A 149 -1.44 25.10 3.75
CA GLU A 149 -0.77 26.26 3.16
C GLU A 149 -1.72 27.43 2.91
N VAL A 150 -3.05 27.22 2.92
CA VAL A 150 -4.02 28.30 2.79
C VAL A 150 -4.12 29.04 4.14
N PRO A 151 -3.78 30.34 4.20
CA PRO A 151 -3.92 31.11 5.43
C PRO A 151 -5.40 31.17 5.85
N VAL A 152 -5.72 30.59 7.00
CA VAL A 152 -7.08 30.55 7.60
C VAL A 152 -7.40 31.88 8.32
N ASN A 153 -6.86 32.99 7.83
CA ASN A 153 -7.15 34.30 8.39
C ASN A 153 -8.47 34.74 7.76
N GLN A 154 -9.58 34.61 8.50
CA GLN A 154 -10.95 34.93 8.08
C GLN A 154 -11.18 36.45 7.83
N HIS A 155 -10.25 37.15 7.19
CA HIS A 155 -10.46 38.50 6.70
C HIS A 155 -11.24 38.43 5.39
N ILE A 156 -12.57 38.42 5.49
CA ILE A 156 -13.44 38.71 4.35
C ILE A 156 -13.19 40.17 3.95
N GLY A 157 -12.36 40.38 2.93
CA GLY A 157 -12.15 41.69 2.32
C GLY A 157 -10.75 42.03 1.79
N GLU A 158 -9.70 41.29 2.17
CA GLU A 158 -8.31 41.67 1.81
C GLU A 158 -7.67 40.86 0.68
N ASN A 159 -8.41 39.95 0.03
CA ASN A 159 -7.89 39.14 -1.07
C ASN A 159 -8.44 39.58 -2.43
N SER A 160 -8.21 40.85 -2.79
CA SER A 160 -8.38 41.31 -4.18
C SER A 160 -7.45 40.58 -5.15
N GLU A 161 -6.32 40.06 -4.68
CA GLU A 161 -5.35 39.31 -5.51
C GLU A 161 -5.79 37.87 -5.84
N ILE A 162 -6.61 37.22 -5.00
CA ILE A 162 -7.10 35.86 -5.28
C ILE A 162 -8.16 35.85 -6.39
N HIS A 163 -8.91 36.95 -6.54
CA HIS A 163 -9.86 37.10 -7.63
C HIS A 163 -9.16 37.12 -9.01
N GLU A 164 -7.94 37.67 -9.10
CA GLU A 164 -7.14 37.67 -10.34
C GLU A 164 -6.51 36.30 -10.65
N LEU A 165 -6.09 35.55 -9.64
CA LEU A 165 -5.43 34.24 -9.83
C LEU A 165 -6.41 33.09 -10.15
N LEU A 166 -7.68 33.19 -9.76
CA LEU A 166 -8.71 32.20 -10.04
C LEU A 166 -9.52 32.49 -11.32
N LEU A 167 -9.53 33.72 -11.82
CA LEU A 167 -10.19 34.11 -13.08
C LEU A 167 -9.76 33.27 -14.31
N PRO A 168 -8.46 32.91 -14.50
CA PRO A 168 -8.06 32.07 -15.62
C PRO A 168 -8.56 30.62 -15.51
N LEU A 169 -8.70 30.10 -14.29
CA LEU A 169 -9.14 28.72 -14.04
C LEU A 169 -10.65 28.56 -14.23
N THR A 170 -11.44 29.54 -13.79
CA THR A 170 -12.89 29.57 -13.99
C THR A 170 -13.25 29.85 -15.46
N ASN A 171 -12.54 30.76 -16.13
CA ASN A 171 -12.76 31.04 -17.55
C ASN A 171 -12.40 29.86 -18.46
N ASN A 172 -11.35 29.09 -18.14
CA ASN A 172 -11.00 27.88 -18.90
C ASN A 172 -12.01 26.73 -18.70
N ALA A 173 -12.59 26.60 -17.50
CA ALA A 173 -13.66 25.63 -17.23
C ALA A 173 -14.96 25.99 -17.97
N ILE A 174 -15.33 27.28 -18.00
CA ILE A 174 -16.52 27.77 -18.72
C ILE A 174 -16.32 27.65 -20.24
N ARG A 175 -15.13 27.95 -20.77
CA ARG A 175 -14.83 27.83 -22.21
C ARG A 175 -14.89 26.38 -22.69
N ARG A 176 -14.33 25.43 -21.94
CA ARG A 176 -14.42 23.98 -22.26
C ARG A 176 -15.84 23.43 -22.19
N SER A 177 -16.67 23.93 -21.28
CA SER A 177 -18.09 23.57 -21.20
C SER A 177 -18.88 24.08 -22.42
N ARG A 178 -18.56 25.31 -22.88
CA ARG A 178 -19.20 25.95 -24.02
C ARG A 178 -18.79 25.32 -25.36
N ASP A 179 -17.53 24.92 -25.52
CA ASP A 179 -17.04 24.24 -26.72
C ASP A 179 -17.59 22.81 -26.87
N ASN A 180 -17.89 22.13 -25.75
CA ASN A 180 -18.57 20.82 -25.76
C ASN A 180 -20.06 20.92 -26.10
N HIS A 181 -20.70 22.08 -25.88
CA HIS A 181 -22.13 22.28 -26.16
C HIS A 181 -22.42 22.68 -27.61
N VAL A 182 -21.42 23.20 -28.34
CA VAL A 182 -21.55 23.60 -29.76
C VAL A 182 -21.38 22.40 -30.72
N ASN A 183 -20.70 21.34 -30.31
CA ASN A 183 -20.44 20.16 -31.15
C ASN A 183 -21.55 19.08 -31.10
N THR A 184 -22.71 19.34 -30.48
CA THR A 184 -23.84 18.39 -30.38
C THR A 184 -25.11 18.82 -31.14
N ALA A 185 -25.07 19.88 -31.96
CA ALA A 185 -26.18 20.23 -32.83
C ALA A 185 -26.12 19.42 -34.15
N LEU A 186 -27.03 18.44 -34.31
CA LEU A 186 -27.27 17.71 -35.54
C LEU A 186 -27.62 18.65 -36.71
N PRO A 187 -27.25 18.32 -37.97
CA PRO A 187 -27.69 19.09 -39.12
C PRO A 187 -29.18 18.83 -39.40
N SER A 188 -29.96 19.91 -39.45
CA SER A 188 -31.37 19.93 -39.81
C SER A 188 -31.55 19.55 -41.28
N SER A 189 -32.23 18.44 -41.55
CA SER A 189 -32.75 18.07 -42.86
C SER A 189 -34.17 18.62 -43.05
N GLN A 190 -34.33 19.50 -44.03
CA GLN A 190 -35.60 19.88 -44.68
C GLN A 190 -35.28 20.18 -46.15
N PRO A 191 -36.25 20.11 -47.08
CA PRO A 191 -37.68 19.89 -46.88
C PRO A 191 -38.16 18.47 -47.20
#